data_AF-A0A9J6Q045-F1
#
_entry.id   AF-A0A9J6Q045-F1
#
_cell.length_a   1.000
_cell.length_b   1.000
_cell.length_c   1.000
_cell.angle_alpha   90.00
_cell.angle_beta   90.00
_cell.angle_gamma   90.00
#
_symmetry.space_group_name_H-M   'P 1'
#
loop_
_entity.id
_entity.type
_entity.pdbx_description
1 polymer ?
#
loop_
_entity_poly.entity_id
_entity_poly.type
_entity_poly.pdbx_seq_one_letter_code
_entity_poly.pdbx_strand_id
1 'polypeptide(L)'
;MRRRAATGSSGAPGGEVKAHHILPLTPRREGRLGFRLAELKKQYLLTLQAQQQCLARSNALGMLMEKMLVWSGKLTPSELRIQKQKLARIYLQQQQLTFRQQMLMRQLEKLQARQNELMLELHHLMSGRDNVTDAFAGRMTPVCIIKL
;
A
#
# COMPACT_ATOMS: atom_id res chain seq x y z
N MET A 1 28.68 -5.27 -50.82
CA MET A 1 28.62 -4.25 -51.88
C MET A 1 27.95 -2.99 -51.33
N ARG A 2 28.57 -1.83 -51.55
CA ARG A 2 28.14 -0.43 -51.39
C ARG A 2 27.73 0.15 -50.02
N ARG A 3 28.62 1.04 -49.57
CA ARG A 3 28.60 2.04 -48.50
C ARG A 3 27.49 3.09 -48.69
N ARG A 4 27.04 3.70 -47.58
CA ARG A 4 27.06 5.18 -47.39
C ARG A 4 26.86 5.54 -45.92
N ALA A 5 27.88 6.19 -45.38
CA ALA A 5 27.79 7.03 -44.19
C ALA A 5 27.10 8.35 -44.57
N ALA A 6 26.33 8.92 -43.65
CA ALA A 6 25.91 10.32 -43.71
C ALA A 6 26.44 11.02 -42.46
N THR A 7 27.61 11.63 -42.59
CA THR A 7 28.06 12.74 -41.76
C THR A 7 27.25 13.97 -42.17
N GLY A 8 26.39 14.45 -41.29
CA GLY A 8 25.75 15.76 -41.36
C GLY A 8 26.23 16.61 -40.19
N SER A 9 27.24 17.45 -40.45
CA SER A 9 27.81 18.40 -39.51
C SER A 9 26.98 19.68 -39.46
N SER A 10 26.75 20.17 -38.23
CA SER A 10 26.72 21.58 -37.82
C SER A 10 25.71 22.56 -38.46
N GLY A 11 24.82 23.09 -37.61
CA GLY A 11 24.47 24.51 -37.64
C GLY A 11 23.00 24.86 -37.42
N ALA A 12 22.59 25.12 -36.17
CA ALA A 12 21.66 26.20 -35.81
C ALA A 12 21.46 26.28 -34.28
N PRO A 13 21.43 27.49 -33.68
CA PRO A 13 21.29 27.70 -32.25
C PRO A 13 19.80 27.74 -31.84
N GLY A 14 19.53 27.48 -30.57
CA GLY A 14 18.34 28.00 -29.87
C GLY A 14 16.98 27.63 -30.50
N GLY A 15 16.47 26.45 -30.17
CA GLY A 15 15.09 26.08 -30.46
C GLY A 15 14.50 25.39 -29.24
N GLU A 16 13.80 26.17 -28.43
CA GLU A 16 13.05 25.75 -27.25
C GLU A 16 12.43 24.37 -27.41
N VAL A 17 12.86 23.42 -26.57
CA VAL A 17 12.13 22.17 -26.38
C VAL A 17 10.79 22.56 -25.76
N LYS A 18 9.79 22.75 -26.64
CA LYS A 18 8.43 23.14 -26.34
C LYS A 18 7.93 22.37 -25.11
N ALA A 19 7.74 23.10 -24.01
CA ALA A 19 7.14 22.68 -22.76
C ALA A 19 5.63 22.33 -22.88
N HIS A 20 5.18 21.84 -24.04
CA HIS A 20 3.77 21.55 -24.34
C HIS A 20 3.40 20.07 -24.17
N HIS A 21 4.34 19.18 -23.87
CA HIS A 21 4.07 17.75 -23.67
C HIS A 21 4.01 17.29 -22.20
N ILE A 22 4.22 18.20 -21.24
CA ILE A 22 4.21 17.87 -19.80
C ILE A 22 2.77 17.88 -19.24
N LEU A 23 1.88 18.68 -19.83
CA LEU A 23 0.52 18.94 -19.33
C LEU A 23 -0.47 17.75 -19.36
N PRO A 24 -0.43 16.77 -20.30
CA PRO A 24 -1.32 15.60 -20.23
C PRO A 24 -0.73 14.42 -19.42
N LEU A 25 0.55 14.47 -19.05
CA LEU A 25 1.22 13.39 -18.32
C LEU A 25 0.88 13.39 -16.83
N THR A 26 0.62 14.57 -16.24
CA THR A 26 0.27 14.75 -14.83
C THR A 26 -1.09 14.14 -14.45
N PRO A 27 -2.22 14.42 -15.12
CA PRO A 27 -3.52 13.82 -14.77
C PRO A 27 -3.54 12.30 -14.99
N ARG A 28 -2.82 11.79 -16.00
CA ARG A 28 -2.66 10.34 -16.20
C ARG A 28 -1.83 9.68 -15.09
N ARG A 29 -0.80 10.36 -14.59
CA ARG A 29 0.03 9.87 -13.48
C ARG A 29 -0.73 9.92 -12.15
N GLU A 30 -1.48 10.99 -11.90
CA GLU A 30 -2.41 11.11 -10.76
C GLU A 30 -3.47 10.01 -10.78
N GLY A 31 -4.11 9.76 -11.93
CA GLY A 31 -5.09 8.68 -12.07
C GLY A 31 -4.50 7.29 -11.77
N ARG A 32 -3.27 7.01 -12.21
CA ARG A 32 -2.57 5.76 -11.87
C ARG A 32 -2.22 5.66 -10.38
N LEU A 33 -1.84 6.76 -9.74
CA LEU A 33 -1.58 6.80 -8.31
C LEU A 33 -2.86 6.60 -7.49
N GLY A 34 -3.96 7.24 -7.89
CA GLY A 34 -5.28 7.04 -7.29
C GLY A 34 -5.73 5.58 -7.37
N PHE A 35 -5.55 4.93 -8.52
CA PHE A 35 -5.84 3.50 -8.67
C PHE A 35 -4.98 2.64 -7.73
N ARG A 36 -3.67 2.91 -7.65
CA ARG A 36 -2.76 2.18 -6.75
C ARG A 36 -3.12 2.35 -5.28
N LEU A 37 -3.51 3.56 -4.86
CA LEU A 37 -3.96 3.83 -3.49
C LEU A 37 -5.28 3.12 -3.17
N ALA A 38 -6.22 3.09 -4.12
CA ALA A 38 -7.49 2.38 -3.94
C ALA A 38 -7.28 0.87 -3.79
N GLU A 39 -6.41 0.28 -4.62
CA GLU A 39 -6.08 -1.14 -4.53
C GLU A 39 -5.35 -1.47 -3.22
N LEU A 40 -4.42 -0.62 -2.78
CA LEU A 40 -3.73 -0.79 -1.51
C LEU A 40 -4.70 -0.72 -0.33
N LYS A 41 -5.65 0.23 -0.34
CA LYS A 41 -6.71 0.33 0.66
C LYS A 41 -7.56 -0.94 0.71
N LYS A 42 -7.92 -1.50 -0.44
CA LYS A 42 -8.64 -2.78 -0.52
C LYS A 42 -7.84 -3.92 0.10
N GLN A 43 -6.56 -4.05 -0.25
CA GLN A 43 -5.66 -5.06 0.33
C GLN A 43 -5.53 -4.93 1.84
N TYR A 44 -5.38 -3.69 2.34
CA TYR A 44 -5.32 -3.40 3.77
C TYR A 44 -6.59 -3.88 4.50
N LEU A 45 -7.77 -3.54 3.99
CA LEU A 45 -9.04 -3.95 4.59
C LEU A 45 -9.21 -5.47 4.61
N LEU A 46 -8.81 -6.17 3.55
CA LEU A 46 -8.84 -7.63 3.48
C LEU A 46 -7.90 -8.27 4.51
N THR A 47 -6.67 -7.76 4.63
CA THR A 47 -5.69 -8.25 5.61
C THR A 47 -6.16 -7.99 7.04
N LEU A 48 -6.75 -6.81 7.30
CA LEU A 48 -7.32 -6.47 8.60
C LEU A 48 -8.48 -7.40 8.98
N GLN A 49 -9.39 -7.66 8.03
CA GLN A 49 -10.48 -8.61 8.23
C GLN A 49 -9.96 -10.02 8.53
N ALA A 50 -8.95 -10.48 7.80
CA ALA A 50 -8.30 -11.78 8.04
C ALA A 50 -7.66 -11.84 9.44
N GLN A 51 -7.08 -10.74 9.92
CA GLN A 51 -6.51 -10.65 11.26
C GLN A 51 -7.60 -10.76 12.34
N GLN A 52 -8.71 -10.03 12.18
CA GLN A 52 -9.86 -10.11 13.09
C GLN A 52 -10.44 -11.52 13.16
N GLN A 53 -10.56 -12.21 12.03
CA GLN A 53 -10.99 -13.61 11.99
C GLN A 53 -10.02 -14.54 12.73
N CYS A 54 -8.70 -14.33 12.58
CA CYS A 54 -7.72 -15.12 13.31
C CYS A 54 -7.80 -14.89 14.82
N LEU A 55 -7.99 -13.64 15.26
CA LEU A 55 -8.18 -13.30 16.68
C LEU A 55 -9.44 -13.95 17.25
N ALA A 56 -10.57 -13.84 16.54
CA ALA A 56 -11.83 -14.46 16.96
C ALA A 56 -11.69 -15.99 17.12
N ARG A 57 -11.04 -16.66 16.16
CA ARG A 57 -10.77 -18.10 16.23
C ARG A 57 -9.82 -18.46 17.37
N SER A 58 -8.75 -17.70 17.56
CA SER A 58 -7.81 -17.86 18.67
C SER A 58 -8.54 -17.78 20.03
N ASN A 59 -9.39 -16.78 20.22
CA ASN A 59 -10.15 -16.60 21.46
C ASN A 59 -11.14 -17.76 21.69
N ALA A 60 -11.81 -18.23 20.63
CA ALA A 60 -12.71 -19.38 20.71
C ALA A 60 -11.97 -20.67 21.12
N LEU A 61 -10.78 -20.92 20.56
CA LEU A 61 -9.94 -22.05 20.95
C LEU A 61 -9.44 -21.91 22.40
N GLY A 62 -9.04 -20.72 22.82
CA GLY A 62 -8.65 -20.43 24.21
C GLY A 62 -9.75 -20.77 25.21
N MET A 63 -10.98 -20.28 24.96
CA MET A 63 -12.14 -20.61 25.80
C MET A 63 -12.45 -22.11 25.82
N LEU A 64 -12.28 -22.80 24.68
CA LEU A 64 -12.48 -24.24 24.62
C LEU A 64 -11.44 -24.99 25.46
N MET A 65 -10.16 -24.57 25.40
CA MET A 65 -9.10 -25.15 26.22
C MET A 65 -9.40 -24.97 27.70
N GLU A 66 -9.79 -23.76 28.13
CA GLU A 66 -10.15 -23.49 29.53
C GLU A 66 -11.30 -24.38 30.01
N LYS A 67 -12.39 -24.48 29.23
CA LYS A 67 -13.52 -25.37 29.55
C LYS A 67 -13.10 -26.82 29.69
N MET A 68 -12.26 -27.31 28.78
CA MET A 68 -11.73 -28.68 28.86
C MET A 68 -10.91 -28.87 30.13
N LEU A 69 -10.02 -27.94 30.46
CA LEU A 69 -9.20 -28.02 31.69
C LEU A 69 -10.07 -28.06 32.95
N VAL A 70 -11.14 -27.27 33.02
CA VAL A 70 -12.08 -27.26 34.15
C VAL A 70 -12.75 -28.62 34.37
N TRP A 71 -13.08 -29.35 33.30
CA TRP A 71 -13.76 -30.65 33.42
C TRP A 71 -12.82 -31.83 33.67
N SER A 72 -11.52 -31.63 33.50
CA SER A 72 -10.53 -32.72 33.57
C SER A 72 -10.52 -33.50 34.90
N GLY A 73 -10.81 -32.85 36.03
CA GLY A 73 -10.81 -33.47 37.35
C GLY A 73 -11.99 -34.42 37.63
N LYS A 74 -13.00 -34.46 36.74
CA LYS A 74 -14.21 -35.29 36.90
C LYS A 74 -14.27 -36.47 35.92
N LEU A 75 -13.23 -36.65 35.12
CA LEU A 75 -13.20 -37.62 34.04
C LEU A 75 -12.57 -38.94 34.46
N THR A 76 -13.07 -40.02 33.86
CA THR A 76 -12.41 -41.32 33.94
C THR A 76 -11.06 -41.29 33.18
N PRO A 77 -10.13 -42.23 33.45
CA PRO A 77 -8.83 -42.25 32.77
C PRO A 77 -8.91 -42.36 31.24
N SER A 78 -9.91 -43.09 30.71
CA SER A 78 -10.13 -43.23 29.26
C SER A 78 -10.58 -41.90 28.63
N GLU A 79 -11.52 -41.19 29.27
CA GLU A 79 -11.98 -39.87 28.85
C GLU A 79 -10.88 -38.83 28.95
N LEU A 80 -10.06 -38.87 30.00
CA LEU A 80 -8.91 -38.00 30.16
C LEU A 80 -7.90 -38.16 29.01
N ARG A 81 -7.66 -39.40 28.55
CA ARG A 81 -6.78 -39.67 27.40
C ARG A 81 -7.36 -39.07 26.12
N ILE A 82 -8.66 -39.23 25.86
CA ILE A 82 -9.34 -38.62 24.71
C ILE A 82 -9.22 -37.09 24.79
N GLN A 83 -9.43 -36.53 25.97
CA GLN A 83 -9.37 -35.09 26.19
C GLN A 83 -7.95 -34.53 25.95
N LYS A 84 -6.91 -35.24 26.42
CA LYS A 84 -5.51 -34.89 26.14
C LYS A 84 -5.21 -34.85 24.65
N GLN A 85 -5.73 -35.81 23.89
CA GLN A 85 -5.58 -35.82 22.42
C GLN A 85 -6.29 -34.63 21.77
N LYS A 86 -7.50 -34.29 22.23
CA LYS A 86 -8.22 -33.10 21.76
C LYS A 86 -7.46 -31.80 22.07
N LEU A 87 -6.93 -31.66 23.28
CA LEU A 87 -6.09 -30.51 23.68
C LEU A 87 -4.84 -30.39 22.83
N ALA A 88 -4.16 -31.49 22.51
CA ALA A 88 -2.99 -31.48 21.64
C ALA A 88 -3.33 -30.96 20.22
N ARG A 89 -4.50 -31.33 19.68
CA ARG A 89 -4.98 -30.81 18.39
C ARG A 89 -5.29 -29.33 18.45
N ILE A 90 -5.96 -28.87 19.51
CA ILE A 90 -6.26 -27.45 19.71
C ILE A 90 -4.97 -26.64 19.85
N TYR A 91 -4.00 -27.14 20.59
CA TYR A 91 -2.69 -26.51 20.74
C TYR A 91 -1.98 -26.33 19.40
N LEU A 92 -1.99 -27.35 18.54
CA LEU A 92 -1.43 -27.25 17.19
C LEU A 92 -2.16 -26.19 16.35
N GLN A 93 -3.49 -26.14 16.41
CA GLN A 93 -4.28 -25.11 15.73
C GLN A 93 -3.93 -23.71 16.25
N GLN A 94 -3.73 -23.56 17.56
CA GLN A 94 -3.33 -22.30 18.18
C GLN A 94 -1.95 -21.82 17.69
N GLN A 95 -0.98 -22.73 17.57
CA GLN A 95 0.33 -22.42 17.00
C GLN A 95 0.23 -21.96 15.54
N GLN A 96 -0.59 -22.64 14.72
CA GLN A 96 -0.83 -22.25 13.32
C GLN A 96 -1.48 -20.87 13.21
N LEU A 97 -2.48 -20.58 14.05
CA LEU A 97 -3.12 -19.26 14.10
C LEU A 97 -2.13 -18.17 14.52
N THR A 98 -1.26 -18.45 15.49
CA THR A 98 -0.23 -17.51 15.95
C THR A 98 0.74 -17.17 14.81
N PHE A 99 1.22 -18.18 14.08
CA PHE A 99 2.07 -17.97 12.91
C PHE A 99 1.36 -17.13 11.84
N ARG A 100 0.09 -17.44 11.56
CA ARG A 100 -0.73 -16.70 10.60
C ARG A 100 -0.92 -15.24 11.02
N GLN A 101 -1.17 -14.97 12.31
CA GLN A 101 -1.29 -13.61 12.82
C GLN A 101 0.02 -12.83 12.65
N GLN A 102 1.16 -13.41 12.98
CA GLN A 102 2.47 -12.78 12.77
C GLN A 102 2.71 -12.44 11.29
N MET A 103 2.35 -13.36 10.40
CA MET A 103 2.46 -13.14 8.96
C MET A 103 1.56 -12.00 8.48
N LEU A 104 0.30 -11.96 8.94
CA LEU A 104 -0.65 -10.88 8.61
C LEU A 104 -0.19 -9.52 9.16
N MET A 105 0.38 -9.45 10.37
CA MET A 105 0.92 -8.21 10.92
C MET A 105 2.06 -7.66 10.07
N ARG A 106 3.01 -8.50 9.66
CA ARG A 106 4.09 -8.10 8.73
C ARG A 106 3.54 -7.64 7.38
N GLN A 107 2.44 -8.22 6.90
CA GLN A 107 1.79 -7.75 5.67
C GLN A 107 1.16 -6.37 5.85
N LEU A 108 0.51 -6.10 7.00
CA LEU A 108 -0.04 -4.79 7.30
C LEU A 108 1.04 -3.72 7.38
N GLU A 109 2.18 -4.01 8.02
CA GLU A 109 3.34 -3.11 8.09
C GLU A 109 3.86 -2.77 6.69
N LYS A 110 3.98 -3.77 5.80
CA LYS A 110 4.40 -3.56 4.40
C LYS A 110 3.40 -2.72 3.61
N LEU A 111 2.11 -2.97 3.78
CA LEU A 111 1.06 -2.18 3.13
C LEU A 111 1.11 -0.73 3.62
N GLN A 112 1.27 -0.52 4.92
CA GLN A 112 1.39 0.82 5.50
C GLN A 112 2.62 1.58 4.99
N ALA A 113 3.78 0.92 4.93
CA ALA A 113 4.99 1.51 4.34
C ALA A 113 4.74 1.93 2.88
N ARG A 114 4.12 1.05 2.09
CA ARG A 114 3.81 1.33 0.68
C ARG A 114 2.79 2.46 0.52
N GLN A 115 1.82 2.57 1.43
CA GLN A 115 0.87 3.68 1.45
C GLN A 115 1.60 5.01 1.69
N ASN A 116 2.52 5.04 2.64
CA ASN A 116 3.30 6.24 2.96
C ASN A 116 4.15 6.69 1.75
N GLU A 117 4.80 5.76 1.06
CA GLU A 117 5.55 6.05 -0.17
C GLU A 117 4.66 6.69 -1.25
N LEU A 118 3.49 6.11 -1.52
CA LEU A 118 2.56 6.63 -2.53
C LEU A 118 1.97 7.99 -2.13
N MET A 119 1.74 8.22 -0.83
CA MET A 119 1.29 9.52 -0.31
C MET A 119 2.38 10.59 -0.48
N LEU A 120 3.64 10.24 -0.24
CA LEU A 120 4.76 11.14 -0.53
C LEU A 120 4.86 11.44 -2.03
N GLU A 121 4.75 10.43 -2.90
CA GLU A 121 4.75 10.64 -4.36
C GLU A 121 3.62 11.59 -4.79
N LEU A 122 2.42 11.42 -4.22
CA LEU A 122 1.28 12.30 -4.49
C LEU A 122 1.56 13.73 -4.02
N HIS A 123 2.09 13.91 -2.81
CA HIS A 123 2.45 15.21 -2.27
C HIS A 123 3.47 15.95 -3.16
N HIS A 124 4.50 15.25 -3.63
CA HIS A 124 5.50 15.82 -4.54
C HIS A 124 4.90 16.27 -5.87
N LEU A 125 3.95 15.49 -6.43
CA LEU A 125 3.28 15.86 -7.66
C LEU A 125 2.37 17.09 -7.49
N MET A 126 1.66 17.20 -6.36
CA MET A 126 0.85 18.38 -6.07
C MET A 126 1.71 19.63 -5.81
N SER A 127 2.76 19.51 -4.99
CA SER A 127 3.67 20.64 -4.69
C SER A 127 4.42 21.12 -5.93
N GLY A 128 4.82 20.20 -6.82
CA GLY A 128 5.43 20.54 -8.10
C GLY A 128 4.46 21.21 -9.08
N ARG A 129 3.14 20.95 -8.94
CA ARG A 129 2.10 21.60 -9.72
C ARG A 129 1.90 23.04 -9.27
N ASP A 130 1.85 23.30 -7.96
CA ASP A 130 1.69 24.64 -7.38
C ASP A 130 2.79 25.60 -7.86
N ASN A 131 4.05 25.13 -7.84
CA ASN A 131 5.21 25.90 -8.34
C ASN A 131 5.17 26.17 -9.86
N VAL A 132 4.55 25.29 -10.65
CA VAL A 132 4.38 25.50 -12.09
C VAL A 132 3.21 26.43 -12.37
N THR A 133 2.09 26.31 -11.65
CA THR A 133 0.97 27.25 -11.78
C THR A 133 1.35 28.67 -11.36
N ASP A 134 2.17 28.86 -10.33
CA ASP A 134 2.69 30.18 -9.95
C ASP A 134 3.66 30.76 -10.99
N ALA A 135 4.50 29.92 -11.60
CA ALA A 135 5.38 30.35 -12.69
C ALA A 135 4.63 30.75 -13.97
N PHE A 136 3.42 30.24 -14.18
CA PHE A 136 2.53 30.65 -15.27
C PHE A 136 1.62 31.83 -14.90
N ALA A 137 1.24 31.99 -13.62
CA ALA A 137 0.48 33.15 -13.13
C ALA A 137 1.35 34.41 -12.99
N GLY A 138 2.66 34.27 -12.80
CA GLY A 138 3.63 35.38 -12.68
C GLY A 138 4.01 36.10 -13.98
N ARG A 139 3.39 35.79 -15.13
CA ARG A 139 3.59 36.51 -16.40
C ARG A 139 2.35 37.27 -16.91
N MET A 140 1.53 37.81 -16.01
CA MET A 140 0.67 38.94 -16.36
C MET A 140 1.30 40.20 -15.79
N THR A 141 1.99 40.94 -16.66
CA THR A 141 2.44 42.31 -16.40
C THR A 141 1.26 43.17 -15.94
N PRO A 142 1.36 43.94 -14.85
CA PRO A 142 0.44 45.03 -14.64
C PRO A 142 0.73 46.07 -15.73
N VAL A 143 -0.19 46.20 -16.69
CA VAL A 143 -0.25 47.38 -17.55
C VAL A 143 -0.61 48.54 -16.63
N CYS A 144 0.41 49.31 -16.23
CA CYS A 144 0.20 50.60 -15.60
C CYS A 144 -0.56 51.49 -16.58
N ILE A 145 -1.84 51.70 -16.30
CA ILE A 145 -2.64 52.75 -16.92
C ILE A 145 -2.15 54.06 -16.30
N ILE A 146 -1.31 54.78 -17.04
CA ILE A 146 -1.02 56.19 -16.76
C ILE A 146 -2.28 56.97 -17.20
N LYS A 147 -2.99 57.55 -16.24
CA LYS A 147 -3.98 58.60 -16.49
C LYS A 147 -3.47 59.91 -15.88
N LEU A 148 -3.09 60.79 -16.81
CA LEU A 148 -2.92 62.25 -16.77
C LEU A 148 -1.89 62.81 -15.77
#